data_AF-A0A2V1BC30-F1
#
_entry.id   AF-A0A2V1BC30-F1
#
_cell.length_a   1.000
_cell.length_b   1.000
_cell.length_c   1.000
_cell.angle_alpha   90.00
_cell.angle_beta   90.00
_cell.angle_gamma   90.00
#
_symmetry.space_group_name_H-M   'P 1'
#
loop_
_entity.id
_entity.type
_entity.pdbx_description
1 polymer ?
#
loop_
_entity_poly.entity_id
_entity_poly.type
_entity_poly.pdbx_seq_one_letter_code
_entity_poly.pdbx_strand_id
1 'polypeptide(L)'
;MVRTSSRVRKSSPAKHSKNPQATPRRSRTHDTRTVKRSLASNQRAVFDWYEENQYRDDVGDIFSSKWQCRLTDWRNEFDPDTQNLHDRMLQLKEDPKTLELGLFFVAHSVAAFSLWHLLQACYELDKRICETSISQNKKLAEWQQWRPFQYLLSTDIVSEWGTHLDSLSTQVKPSTNIFKKEIAASRLLAMAEGVQVLEEALSIVTSVFMGKRKDMPCSFWMLDLIREGVDNRCRAIEKHITHH
;
A
#
# COMPACT_ATOMS: atom_id res chain seq x y z
N MET A 1 -45.31 -87.08 13.96
CA MET A 1 -46.49 -87.20 13.08
C MET A 1 -46.49 -86.04 12.09
N VAL A 2 -46.56 -86.39 10.80
CA VAL A 2 -47.15 -85.66 9.64
C VAL A 2 -46.86 -84.14 9.53
N ARG A 3 -45.89 -83.69 8.69
CA ARG A 3 -45.91 -83.44 7.22
C ARG A 3 -46.64 -82.16 6.76
N THR A 4 -46.02 -81.56 5.73
CA THR A 4 -46.44 -80.52 4.76
C THR A 4 -46.09 -79.06 5.10
N SER A 5 -45.62 -78.21 4.18
CA SER A 5 -45.12 -78.40 2.81
C SER A 5 -44.39 -77.12 2.36
N SER A 6 -43.42 -77.36 1.49
CA SER A 6 -42.54 -76.48 0.72
C SER A 6 -43.20 -75.31 -0.04
N ARG A 7 -42.44 -74.22 -0.24
CA ARG A 7 -42.29 -73.62 -1.57
C ARG A 7 -40.91 -73.00 -1.78
N VAL A 8 -40.26 -73.45 -2.85
CA VAL A 8 -38.94 -73.06 -3.37
C VAL A 8 -39.16 -72.21 -4.63
N ARG A 9 -38.10 -71.46 -5.02
CA ARG A 9 -37.77 -70.84 -6.33
C ARG A 9 -38.10 -69.35 -6.43
N LYS A 10 -37.26 -68.47 -6.97
CA LYS A 10 -36.14 -68.64 -7.93
C LYS A 10 -35.22 -67.40 -7.92
N SER A 11 -34.02 -67.63 -8.42
CA SER A 11 -32.79 -66.85 -8.55
C SER A 11 -32.74 -65.75 -9.64
N SER A 12 -31.99 -64.66 -9.34
CA SER A 12 -30.98 -63.89 -10.14
C SER A 12 -31.36 -63.27 -11.52
N PRO A 13 -30.63 -62.27 -12.11
CA PRO A 13 -29.28 -61.77 -11.81
C PRO A 13 -29.04 -60.23 -11.88
N ALA A 14 -27.77 -59.89 -11.63
CA ALA A 14 -27.05 -58.60 -11.61
C ALA A 14 -27.39 -57.51 -12.64
N LYS A 15 -27.16 -56.25 -12.21
CA LYS A 15 -26.50 -55.21 -13.03
C LYS A 15 -25.71 -54.23 -12.14
N HIS A 16 -24.40 -54.19 -12.39
CA HIS A 16 -23.51 -53.10 -12.00
C HIS A 16 -24.02 -51.76 -12.54
N SER A 17 -23.97 -50.70 -11.74
CA SER A 17 -23.82 -49.34 -12.27
C SER A 17 -22.88 -48.52 -11.39
N LYS A 18 -22.01 -47.80 -12.08
CA LYS A 18 -20.86 -47.08 -11.58
C LYS A 18 -21.25 -45.69 -11.09
N ASN A 19 -20.55 -45.30 -10.04
CA ASN A 19 -20.09 -43.96 -9.69
C ASN A 19 -21.04 -42.87 -9.15
N PRO A 20 -20.51 -42.08 -8.18
CA PRO A 20 -21.16 -40.92 -7.59
C PRO A 20 -20.95 -39.69 -8.47
N GLN A 21 -21.97 -38.84 -8.59
CA GLN A 21 -21.78 -37.50 -9.14
C GLN A 21 -22.43 -36.48 -8.23
N ALA A 22 -21.58 -35.91 -7.39
CA ALA A 22 -21.79 -34.63 -6.75
C ALA A 22 -22.15 -33.57 -7.81
N THR A 23 -23.15 -32.76 -7.51
CA THR A 23 -23.23 -31.40 -8.03
C THR A 23 -23.86 -30.49 -6.97
N PRO A 24 -23.09 -29.56 -6.38
CA PRO A 24 -23.61 -28.27 -6.00
C PRO A 24 -23.31 -27.30 -7.14
N ARG A 25 -24.26 -27.14 -8.06
CA ARG A 25 -24.19 -26.11 -9.11
C ARG A 25 -25.08 -24.94 -8.73
N ARG A 26 -24.59 -24.07 -7.83
CA ARG A 26 -25.04 -22.68 -7.64
C ARG A 26 -24.19 -22.04 -6.55
N SER A 27 -23.24 -21.19 -6.92
CA SER A 27 -22.62 -20.11 -6.11
C SER A 27 -21.40 -19.53 -6.84
N ARG A 28 -21.59 -18.76 -7.92
CA ARG A 28 -20.45 -18.05 -8.57
C ARG A 28 -20.77 -16.64 -9.06
N THR A 29 -22.05 -16.29 -9.17
CA THR A 29 -22.52 -14.97 -9.61
C THR A 29 -22.86 -14.03 -8.45
N HIS A 30 -23.10 -14.55 -7.24
CA HIS A 30 -23.40 -13.73 -6.06
C HIS A 30 -22.13 -13.11 -5.46
N ASP A 31 -21.00 -13.79 -5.61
CA ASP A 31 -19.70 -13.40 -5.07
C ASP A 31 -19.13 -12.17 -5.78
N THR A 32 -19.07 -12.23 -7.12
CA THR A 32 -18.53 -11.15 -7.97
C THR A 32 -19.35 -9.86 -7.90
N ARG A 33 -20.67 -9.94 -7.67
CA ARG A 33 -21.53 -8.75 -7.54
C ARG A 33 -21.36 -8.05 -6.19
N THR A 34 -21.08 -8.82 -5.13
CA THR A 34 -20.86 -8.31 -3.77
C THR A 34 -19.50 -7.64 -3.67
N VAL A 35 -18.46 -8.26 -4.25
CA VAL A 35 -17.10 -7.70 -4.37
C VAL A 35 -17.10 -6.35 -5.09
N LYS A 36 -17.78 -6.25 -6.25
CA LYS A 36 -17.86 -4.99 -7.02
C LYS A 36 -18.56 -3.85 -6.25
N ARG A 37 -19.64 -4.15 -5.50
CA ARG A 37 -20.39 -3.14 -4.74
C ARG A 37 -19.57 -2.57 -3.58
N SER A 38 -18.90 -3.42 -2.81
CA SER A 38 -18.10 -2.93 -1.70
C SER A 38 -16.79 -2.26 -2.17
N LEU A 39 -16.25 -2.62 -3.33
CA LEU A 39 -15.11 -1.91 -3.93
C LEU A 39 -15.48 -0.46 -4.27
N ALA A 40 -16.59 -0.29 -4.98
CA ALA A 40 -17.11 1.04 -5.32
C ALA A 40 -17.41 1.87 -4.06
N SER A 41 -17.93 1.23 -3.01
CA SER A 41 -18.13 1.88 -1.71
C SER A 41 -16.82 2.36 -1.07
N ASN A 42 -15.76 1.55 -1.11
CA ASN A 42 -14.46 1.93 -0.53
C ASN A 42 -13.82 3.08 -1.31
N GLN A 43 -13.87 3.05 -2.64
CA GLN A 43 -13.36 4.14 -3.50
C GLN A 43 -14.16 5.42 -3.28
N ARG A 44 -15.50 5.32 -3.17
CA ARG A 44 -16.35 6.47 -2.89
C ARG A 44 -16.05 7.10 -1.53
N ALA A 45 -15.87 6.28 -0.50
CA ALA A 45 -15.52 6.77 0.84
C ALA A 45 -14.18 7.51 0.88
N VAL A 46 -13.19 7.09 0.08
CA VAL A 46 -11.93 7.83 -0.06
C VAL A 46 -12.16 9.17 -0.74
N PHE A 47 -12.88 9.16 -1.86
CA PHE A 47 -13.17 10.37 -2.63
C PHE A 47 -13.94 11.40 -1.81
N ASP A 48 -15.03 10.99 -1.16
CA ASP A 48 -15.86 11.87 -0.32
C ASP A 48 -15.04 12.51 0.80
N TRP A 49 -14.18 11.74 1.49
CA TRP A 49 -13.33 12.27 2.55
C TRP A 49 -12.34 13.32 2.02
N TYR A 50 -11.73 13.09 0.86
CA TYR A 50 -10.81 14.05 0.24
C TYR A 50 -11.52 15.34 -0.22
N GLU A 51 -12.72 15.21 -0.82
CA GLU A 51 -13.53 16.37 -1.21
C GLU A 51 -13.98 17.20 0.00
N GLU A 52 -14.48 16.55 1.06
CA GLU A 52 -14.95 17.21 2.28
C GLU A 52 -13.85 18.02 2.98
N ASN A 53 -12.60 17.54 2.91
CA ASN A 53 -11.45 18.17 3.55
C ASN A 53 -10.66 19.08 2.59
N GLN A 54 -11.14 19.28 1.36
CA GLN A 54 -10.58 20.22 0.38
C GLN A 54 -9.09 20.01 0.08
N TYR A 55 -8.61 18.77 0.06
CA TYR A 55 -7.22 18.48 -0.31
C TYR A 55 -7.00 18.73 -1.80
N ARG A 56 -5.82 19.26 -2.15
CA ARG A 56 -5.47 19.65 -3.53
C ARG A 56 -5.09 18.48 -4.43
N ASP A 57 -4.90 17.29 -3.87
CA ASP A 57 -4.47 16.11 -4.61
C ASP A 57 -5.59 15.57 -5.51
N ASP A 58 -5.21 15.09 -6.69
CA ASP A 58 -6.11 14.39 -7.61
C ASP A 58 -6.44 12.99 -7.09
N VAL A 59 -7.28 12.94 -6.05
CA VAL A 59 -7.92 11.71 -5.54
C VAL A 59 -8.70 10.98 -6.64
N GLY A 60 -8.98 11.63 -7.77
CA GLY A 60 -9.57 11.03 -8.96
C GLY A 60 -8.79 9.83 -9.50
N ASP A 61 -7.48 9.73 -9.25
CA ASP A 61 -6.68 8.56 -9.62
C ASP A 61 -7.21 7.27 -8.96
N ILE A 62 -7.90 7.32 -7.82
CA ILE A 62 -8.45 6.10 -7.20
C ILE A 62 -9.49 5.40 -8.10
N PHE A 63 -10.06 6.11 -9.08
CA PHE A 63 -10.97 5.55 -10.07
C PHE A 63 -10.27 5.10 -11.36
N SER A 64 -8.96 5.27 -11.49
CA SER A 64 -8.21 4.85 -12.68
C SER A 64 -8.22 3.33 -12.85
N SER A 65 -8.07 2.85 -14.08
CA SER A 65 -8.06 1.42 -14.39
C SER A 65 -6.96 0.66 -13.65
N LYS A 66 -5.80 1.30 -13.46
CA LYS A 66 -4.67 0.75 -12.69
C LYS A 66 -5.06 0.50 -11.23
N TRP A 67 -5.73 1.47 -10.60
CA TRP A 67 -6.23 1.31 -9.25
C TRP A 67 -7.33 0.25 -9.16
N GLN A 68 -8.28 0.25 -10.09
CA GLN A 68 -9.34 -0.77 -10.13
C GLN A 68 -8.77 -2.20 -10.19
N CYS A 69 -7.72 -2.43 -10.98
CA CYS A 69 -7.02 -3.71 -11.00
C CYS A 69 -6.39 -4.04 -9.64
N ARG A 70 -5.58 -3.12 -9.08
CA ARG A 70 -4.93 -3.31 -7.77
C ARG A 70 -5.92 -3.65 -6.66
N LEU A 71 -7.01 -2.89 -6.58
CA LEU A 71 -8.02 -3.07 -5.54
C LEU A 71 -8.79 -4.38 -5.71
N THR A 72 -8.99 -4.83 -6.95
CA THR A 72 -9.57 -6.13 -7.24
C THR A 72 -8.65 -7.25 -6.77
N ASP A 73 -7.35 -7.15 -7.07
CA ASP A 73 -6.35 -8.14 -6.68
C ASP A 73 -6.22 -8.25 -5.16
N TRP A 74 -6.04 -7.13 -4.46
CA TRP A 74 -5.96 -7.09 -3.00
C TRP A 74 -7.18 -7.67 -2.32
N ARG A 75 -8.37 -7.45 -2.89
CA ARG A 75 -9.60 -7.97 -2.33
C ARG A 75 -9.77 -9.47 -2.54
N ASN A 76 -9.26 -10.00 -3.64
CA ASN A 76 -9.24 -11.44 -3.87
C ASN A 76 -8.19 -12.14 -2.98
N GLU A 77 -7.10 -11.44 -2.67
CA GLU A 77 -6.00 -11.94 -1.84
C GLU A 77 -6.31 -11.89 -0.33
N PHE A 78 -6.88 -10.77 0.14
CA PHE A 78 -7.21 -10.53 1.54
C PHE A 78 -8.73 -10.67 1.72
N ASP A 79 -9.17 -11.89 1.99
CA ASP A 79 -10.57 -12.27 2.25
C ASP A 79 -11.23 -11.30 3.26
N PRO A 80 -12.40 -10.71 2.94
CA PRO A 80 -13.05 -9.69 3.77
C PRO A 80 -13.65 -10.19 5.09
N ASP A 81 -13.29 -11.35 5.63
CA ASP A 81 -13.72 -11.73 6.98
C ASP A 81 -13.11 -10.77 8.02
N THR A 82 -13.91 -9.77 8.38
CA THR A 82 -13.51 -8.55 9.09
C THR A 82 -12.86 -8.81 10.45
N GLN A 83 -13.20 -9.91 11.12
CA GLN A 83 -12.63 -10.24 12.43
C GLN A 83 -11.16 -10.69 12.31
N ASN A 84 -10.85 -11.50 11.30
CA ASN A 84 -9.49 -11.94 11.01
C ASN A 84 -8.59 -10.75 10.60
N LEU A 85 -9.14 -9.83 9.81
CA LEU A 85 -8.43 -8.63 9.37
C LEU A 85 -8.02 -7.74 10.56
N HIS A 86 -8.92 -7.56 11.54
CA HIS A 86 -8.62 -6.75 12.72
C HIS A 86 -7.48 -7.36 13.55
N ASP A 87 -7.55 -8.66 13.83
CA ASP A 87 -6.52 -9.36 14.60
C ASP A 87 -5.17 -9.34 13.88
N ARG A 88 -5.15 -9.51 12.55
CA ARG A 88 -3.94 -9.35 11.73
C ARG A 88 -3.37 -7.95 11.83
N MET A 89 -4.19 -6.90 11.75
CA MET A 89 -3.73 -5.51 11.88
C MET A 89 -3.13 -5.21 13.26
N LEU A 90 -3.62 -5.85 14.32
CA LEU A 90 -3.03 -5.73 15.66
C LEU A 90 -1.67 -6.42 15.77
N GLN A 91 -1.52 -7.60 15.18
CA GLN A 91 -0.26 -8.35 15.18
C GLN A 91 0.87 -7.61 14.44
N LEU A 92 0.54 -6.78 13.44
CA LEU A 92 1.52 -5.97 12.71
C LEU A 92 2.25 -4.94 13.57
N LYS A 93 1.80 -4.68 14.80
CA LYS A 93 2.56 -3.84 15.73
C LYS A 93 3.93 -4.45 16.07
N GLU A 94 4.01 -5.77 16.15
CA GLU A 94 5.25 -6.50 16.49
C GLU A 94 6.23 -6.55 15.31
N ASP A 95 5.72 -6.59 14.08
CA ASP A 95 6.52 -6.51 12.86
C ASP A 95 5.88 -5.60 11.79
N PRO A 96 6.00 -4.27 11.96
CA PRO A 96 5.41 -3.30 11.04
C PRO A 96 5.89 -3.43 9.60
N LYS A 97 7.11 -3.94 9.40
CA LYS A 97 7.74 -4.05 8.08
C LYS A 97 7.02 -5.05 7.17
N THR A 98 6.21 -5.94 7.74
CA THR A 98 5.37 -6.90 7.00
C THR A 98 4.03 -6.34 6.54
N LEU A 99 3.68 -5.10 6.92
CA LEU A 99 2.43 -4.47 6.52
C LEU A 99 2.29 -4.49 4.99
N GLU A 100 1.18 -5.06 4.51
CA GLU A 100 0.81 -4.99 3.11
C GLU A 100 -0.18 -3.85 2.90
N LEU A 101 0.11 -2.96 1.94
CA LEU A 101 -0.78 -1.84 1.65
C LEU A 101 -2.19 -2.33 1.23
N GLY A 102 -2.28 -3.47 0.54
CA GLY A 102 -3.55 -4.07 0.16
C GLY A 102 -4.37 -4.56 1.35
N LEU A 103 -3.74 -5.27 2.29
CA LEU A 103 -4.37 -5.67 3.55
C LEU A 103 -4.91 -4.44 4.29
N PHE A 104 -4.09 -3.39 4.39
CA PHE A 104 -4.49 -2.16 5.06
C PHE A 104 -5.64 -1.45 4.33
N PHE A 105 -5.67 -1.48 3.00
CA PHE A 105 -6.74 -0.88 2.22
C PHE A 105 -8.07 -1.60 2.41
N VAL A 106 -8.05 -2.94 2.48
CA VAL A 106 -9.25 -3.73 2.73
C VAL A 106 -9.81 -3.43 4.13
N ALA A 107 -8.95 -3.25 5.14
CA ALA A 107 -9.36 -2.90 6.50
C ALA A 107 -9.78 -1.42 6.67
N HIS A 108 -9.01 -0.48 6.10
CA HIS A 108 -9.11 0.95 6.34
C HIS A 108 -8.79 1.79 5.09
N SER A 109 -9.63 1.72 4.06
CA SER A 109 -9.39 2.31 2.72
C SER A 109 -8.88 3.77 2.72
N VAL A 110 -9.53 4.68 3.44
CA VAL A 110 -9.10 6.10 3.54
C VAL A 110 -7.70 6.23 4.14
N ALA A 111 -7.41 5.50 5.21
CA ALA A 111 -6.11 5.54 5.87
C ALA A 111 -5.02 4.94 4.96
N ALA A 112 -5.30 3.81 4.32
CA ALA A 112 -4.39 3.19 3.38
C ALA A 112 -4.11 4.07 2.15
N PHE A 113 -5.13 4.76 1.63
CA PHE A 113 -4.95 5.67 0.50
C PHE A 113 -4.11 6.89 0.89
N SER A 114 -4.36 7.49 2.07
CA SER A 114 -3.51 8.58 2.57
C SER A 114 -2.05 8.16 2.81
N LEU A 115 -1.82 6.94 3.30
CA LEU A 115 -0.47 6.38 3.42
C LEU A 115 0.16 6.16 2.04
N TRP A 116 -0.60 5.65 1.07
CA TRP A 116 -0.12 5.51 -0.30
C TRP A 116 0.31 6.87 -0.88
N HIS A 117 -0.49 7.91 -0.64
CA HIS A 117 -0.18 9.27 -1.10
C HIS A 117 1.13 9.78 -0.51
N LEU A 118 1.33 9.61 0.81
CA LEU A 118 2.61 9.89 1.47
C LEU A 118 3.77 9.12 0.82
N LEU A 119 3.60 7.83 0.54
CA LEU A 119 4.63 7.03 -0.11
C LEU A 119 4.96 7.58 -1.51
N GLN A 120 3.97 8.02 -2.29
CA GLN A 120 4.22 8.66 -3.58
C GLN A 120 5.04 9.94 -3.42
N ALA A 121 4.70 10.80 -2.46
CA ALA A 121 5.47 11.99 -2.16
C ALA A 121 6.93 11.66 -1.79
N CYS A 122 7.15 10.63 -0.97
CA CYS A 122 8.51 10.16 -0.66
C CYS A 122 9.25 9.65 -1.91
N TYR A 123 8.63 8.84 -2.78
CA TYR A 123 9.26 8.35 -4.01
C TYR A 123 9.58 9.48 -4.98
N GLU A 124 8.73 10.49 -5.05
CA GLU A 124 8.94 11.68 -5.87
C GLU A 124 10.10 12.54 -5.34
N LEU A 125 10.25 12.62 -4.02
CA LEU A 125 11.41 13.26 -3.40
C LEU A 125 12.69 12.45 -3.59
N ASP A 126 12.64 11.12 -3.47
CA ASP A 126 13.77 10.22 -3.76
C ASP A 126 14.31 10.44 -5.18
N LYS A 127 13.42 10.57 -6.18
CA LYS A 127 13.80 10.84 -7.57
C LYS A 127 14.58 12.16 -7.72
N ARG A 128 14.13 13.20 -7.02
CA ARG A 128 14.75 14.54 -7.06
C ARG A 128 16.12 14.55 -6.39
N ILE A 129 16.27 13.78 -5.31
CA ILE A 129 17.52 13.70 -4.54
C ILE A 129 18.53 12.80 -5.22
N CYS A 130 18.14 11.60 -5.62
CA CYS A 130 19.08 10.60 -6.12
C CYS A 130 19.58 10.90 -7.54
N GLU A 131 18.94 11.79 -8.30
CA GLU A 131 19.26 12.09 -9.71
C GLU A 131 19.10 10.83 -10.60
N THR A 132 18.60 10.98 -11.82
CA THR A 132 18.17 9.82 -12.63
C THR A 132 19.23 9.42 -13.64
N SER A 133 20.30 8.73 -13.20
CA SER A 133 21.02 7.82 -14.09
C SER A 133 20.24 6.50 -14.27
N ILE A 134 20.58 5.73 -15.31
CA ILE A 134 19.90 4.46 -15.61
C ILE A 134 20.01 3.46 -14.45
N SER A 135 21.12 3.45 -13.70
CA SER A 135 21.30 2.58 -12.54
C SER A 135 20.48 3.04 -11.33
N GLN A 136 20.35 4.35 -11.10
CA GLN A 136 19.51 4.91 -10.03
C GLN A 136 18.02 4.67 -10.28
N ASN A 137 17.57 4.70 -11.55
CA ASN A 137 16.20 4.34 -11.91
C ASN A 137 15.85 2.90 -11.53
N LYS A 138 16.81 1.97 -11.52
CA LYS A 138 16.58 0.58 -11.05
C LYS A 138 16.39 0.51 -9.54
N LYS A 139 17.23 1.20 -8.76
CA LYS A 139 17.10 1.27 -7.29
C LYS A 139 15.75 1.89 -6.88
N LEU A 140 15.37 2.99 -7.52
CA LEU A 140 14.08 3.64 -7.25
C LEU A 140 12.89 2.71 -7.58
N ALA A 141 12.96 1.97 -8.69
CA ALA A 141 11.95 0.99 -9.05
C ALA A 141 11.88 -0.17 -8.04
N GLU A 142 13.03 -0.60 -7.49
CA GLU A 142 13.11 -1.62 -6.44
C GLU A 142 12.46 -1.12 -5.13
N TRP A 143 12.79 0.09 -4.68
CA TRP A 143 12.20 0.67 -3.46
C TRP A 143 10.68 0.79 -3.55
N GLN A 144 10.13 1.07 -4.73
CA GLN A 144 8.69 1.11 -4.96
C GLN A 144 7.99 -0.26 -4.82
N GLN A 145 8.73 -1.37 -4.85
CA GLN A 145 8.18 -2.70 -4.59
C GLN A 145 8.20 -3.07 -3.10
N TRP A 146 8.87 -2.28 -2.26
CA TRP A 146 8.99 -2.60 -0.84
C TRP A 146 7.69 -2.35 -0.09
N ARG A 147 7.56 -3.01 1.06
CA ARG A 147 6.44 -2.78 1.96
C ARG A 147 6.52 -1.37 2.56
N PRO A 148 5.39 -0.72 2.90
CA PRO A 148 5.35 0.68 3.35
C PRO A 148 6.37 0.99 4.45
N PHE A 149 6.38 0.22 5.54
CA PHE A 149 7.29 0.49 6.67
C PHE A 149 8.69 -0.08 6.47
N GLN A 150 8.87 -1.08 5.59
CA GLN A 150 10.21 -1.47 5.16
C GLN A 150 10.88 -0.31 4.42
N TYR A 151 10.14 0.37 3.53
CA TYR A 151 10.61 1.53 2.79
C TYR A 151 10.77 2.79 3.67
N LEU A 152 9.73 3.16 4.43
CA LEU A 152 9.74 4.39 5.23
C LEU A 152 10.85 4.38 6.29
N LEU A 153 11.12 3.22 6.90
CA LEU A 153 12.10 3.10 7.98
C LEU A 153 13.48 2.64 7.49
N SER A 154 13.72 2.60 6.17
CA SER A 154 15.00 2.15 5.64
C SER A 154 16.10 3.18 5.86
N THR A 155 17.14 2.76 6.58
CA THR A 155 18.38 3.53 6.74
C THR A 155 19.21 3.55 5.46
N ASP A 156 19.06 2.55 4.59
CA ASP A 156 19.83 2.42 3.35
C ASP A 156 19.47 3.54 2.36
N ILE A 157 18.18 3.87 2.28
CA ILE A 157 17.68 5.00 1.47
C ILE A 157 18.27 6.32 1.97
N VAL A 158 18.25 6.53 3.29
CA VAL A 158 18.81 7.75 3.91
C VAL A 158 20.33 7.84 3.69
N SER A 159 21.05 6.71 3.74
CA SER A 159 22.48 6.67 3.45
C SER A 159 22.78 6.99 1.98
N GLU A 160 21.97 6.48 1.05
CA GLU A 160 22.08 6.79 -0.38
C GLU A 160 21.82 8.29 -0.62
N TRP A 161 20.79 8.85 0.01
CA TRP A 161 20.52 10.28 -0.02
C TRP A 161 21.74 11.09 0.41
N GLY A 162 22.36 10.75 1.55
CA GLY A 162 23.56 11.44 2.04
C GLY A 162 24.66 11.51 0.99
N THR A 163 24.90 10.41 0.26
CA THR A 163 25.91 10.36 -0.82
C THR A 163 25.58 11.34 -1.97
N HIS A 164 24.31 11.41 -2.38
CA HIS A 164 23.88 12.32 -3.46
C HIS A 164 23.87 13.78 -3.02
N LEU A 165 23.45 14.05 -1.78
CA LEU A 165 23.43 15.38 -1.20
C LEU A 165 24.86 15.93 -0.98
N ASP A 166 25.80 15.08 -0.54
CA ASP A 166 27.21 15.46 -0.43
C ASP A 166 27.81 15.77 -1.81
N SER A 167 27.52 14.94 -2.82
CA SER A 167 27.91 15.20 -4.20
C SER A 167 27.35 16.54 -4.71
N LEU A 168 26.09 16.84 -4.42
CA LEU A 168 25.48 18.13 -4.78
C LEU A 168 26.19 19.30 -4.07
N SER A 169 26.40 19.20 -2.76
CA SER A 169 27.07 20.23 -1.95
C SER A 169 28.49 20.54 -2.46
N THR A 170 29.25 19.52 -2.84
CA THR A 170 30.60 19.69 -3.42
C THR A 170 30.59 20.30 -4.81
N GLN A 171 29.51 20.22 -5.58
CA GLN A 171 29.38 20.90 -6.87
C GLN A 171 29.04 22.39 -6.72
N VAL A 172 28.31 22.78 -5.66
CA VAL A 172 27.93 24.18 -5.41
C VAL A 172 29.10 25.02 -4.92
N LYS A 173 29.90 24.50 -3.97
CA LYS A 173 30.89 25.31 -3.23
C LYS A 173 32.11 25.81 -4.03
N PRO A 174 32.75 25.04 -4.93
CA PRO A 174 33.97 25.46 -5.62
C PRO A 174 33.72 25.96 -7.05
N SER A 175 32.50 25.87 -7.58
CA SER A 175 32.26 26.16 -8.99
C SER A 175 32.32 27.67 -9.27
N THR A 176 33.25 28.11 -10.12
CA THR A 176 33.19 29.44 -10.75
C THR A 176 32.29 29.45 -12.00
N ASN A 177 31.83 28.28 -12.45
CA ASN A 177 30.97 28.13 -13.61
C ASN A 177 29.51 28.43 -13.21
N ILE A 178 28.96 29.49 -13.81
CA ILE A 178 27.59 29.95 -13.57
C ILE A 178 26.52 28.93 -13.95
N PHE A 179 26.71 28.18 -15.05
CA PHE A 179 25.76 27.16 -15.48
C PHE A 179 25.66 26.00 -14.48
N LYS A 180 26.79 25.60 -13.88
CA LYS A 180 26.77 24.56 -12.82
C LYS A 180 26.03 25.02 -11.57
N LYS A 181 26.15 26.30 -11.20
CA LYS A 181 25.40 26.89 -10.08
C LYS A 181 23.90 26.94 -10.38
N GLU A 182 23.52 27.30 -11.61
CA GLU A 182 22.12 27.35 -12.03
C GLU A 182 21.46 25.96 -12.03
N ILE A 183 22.17 24.93 -12.52
CA ILE A 183 21.70 23.53 -12.44
C ILE A 183 21.52 23.11 -10.99
N ALA A 184 22.50 23.38 -10.13
CA ALA A 184 22.40 23.02 -8.72
C ALA A 184 21.29 23.78 -7.98
N ALA A 185 21.10 25.08 -8.28
CA ALA A 185 20.02 25.88 -7.72
C ALA A 185 18.65 25.35 -8.16
N SER A 186 18.50 24.97 -9.44
CA SER A 186 17.28 24.35 -9.97
C SER A 186 16.97 23.03 -9.26
N ARG A 187 18.00 22.23 -8.96
CA ARG A 187 17.84 20.97 -8.21
C ARG A 187 17.44 21.21 -6.76
N LEU A 188 18.05 22.17 -6.08
CA LEU A 188 17.66 22.56 -4.72
C LEU A 188 16.22 23.06 -4.67
N LEU A 189 15.79 23.86 -5.67
CA LEU A 189 14.41 24.31 -5.79
C LEU A 189 13.45 23.12 -5.97
N ALA A 190 13.74 22.20 -6.90
CA ALA A 190 12.92 21.03 -7.14
C ALA A 190 12.81 20.13 -5.88
N MET A 191 13.89 20.01 -5.11
CA MET A 191 13.89 19.31 -3.83
C MET A 191 13.02 20.02 -2.79
N ALA A 192 13.12 21.35 -2.68
CA ALA A 192 12.30 22.13 -1.75
C ALA A 192 10.80 21.99 -2.06
N GLU A 193 10.43 22.03 -3.34
CA GLU A 193 9.06 21.72 -3.79
C GLU A 193 8.65 20.28 -3.41
N GLY A 194 9.54 19.31 -3.57
CA GLY A 194 9.30 17.93 -3.16
C GLY A 194 9.09 17.76 -1.66
N VAL A 195 9.83 18.52 -0.84
CA VAL A 195 9.63 18.57 0.62
C VAL A 195 8.27 19.15 0.97
N GLN A 196 7.85 20.24 0.32
CA GLN A 196 6.52 20.82 0.55
C GLN A 196 5.38 19.83 0.24
N VAL A 197 5.50 19.09 -0.88
CA VAL A 197 4.53 18.04 -1.22
C VAL A 197 4.52 16.92 -0.18
N LEU A 198 5.69 16.54 0.34
CA LEU A 198 5.79 15.54 1.42
C LEU A 198 5.16 16.04 2.73
N GLU A 199 5.37 17.31 3.10
CA GLU A 199 4.76 17.92 4.28
C GLU A 199 3.23 17.99 4.16
N GLU A 200 2.69 18.34 2.99
CA GLU A 200 1.26 18.32 2.73
C GLU A 200 0.69 16.90 2.85
N ALA A 201 1.35 15.90 2.25
CA ALA A 201 0.97 14.50 2.39
C ALA A 201 1.06 13.99 3.84
N LEU A 202 2.05 14.44 4.62
CA LEU A 202 2.17 14.13 6.05
C LEU A 202 1.04 14.76 6.86
N SER A 203 0.64 15.98 6.53
CA SER A 203 -0.52 16.65 7.14
C SER A 203 -1.82 15.87 6.89
N ILE A 204 -2.03 15.42 5.65
CA ILE A 204 -3.19 14.60 5.26
C ILE A 204 -3.22 13.30 6.06
N VAL A 205 -2.16 12.49 6.01
CA VAL A 205 -2.13 11.20 6.69
C VAL A 205 -2.25 11.37 8.21
N THR A 206 -1.67 12.43 8.78
CA THR A 206 -1.83 12.76 10.19
C THR A 206 -3.30 13.04 10.51
N SER A 207 -3.98 13.87 9.72
CA SER A 207 -5.41 14.19 9.89
C SER A 207 -6.27 12.93 9.85
N VAL A 208 -6.08 12.06 8.86
CA VAL A 208 -6.81 10.78 8.74
C VAL A 208 -6.60 9.91 9.98
N PHE A 209 -5.34 9.72 10.39
CA PHE A 209 -5.01 8.81 11.47
C PHE A 209 -5.47 9.36 12.83
N MET A 210 -5.43 10.68 13.04
CA MET A 210 -6.00 11.34 14.22
C MET A 210 -7.53 11.19 14.25
N GLY A 211 -8.21 11.46 13.14
CA GLY A 211 -9.67 11.39 13.05
C GLY A 211 -10.22 9.97 13.27
N LYS A 212 -9.45 8.94 12.92
CA LYS A 212 -9.86 7.52 13.01
C LYS A 212 -9.39 6.80 14.27
N ARG A 213 -8.83 7.49 15.27
CA ARG A 213 -8.24 6.86 16.47
C ARG A 213 -9.17 5.90 17.21
N LYS A 214 -10.46 6.17 17.24
CA LYS A 214 -11.45 5.33 17.92
C LYS A 214 -11.75 4.03 17.17
N ASP A 215 -11.64 4.07 15.85
CA ASP A 215 -12.07 2.98 14.96
C ASP A 215 -10.90 2.21 14.34
N MET A 216 -9.67 2.69 14.54
CA MET A 216 -8.44 2.13 13.99
C MET A 216 -7.37 2.03 15.11
N PRO A 217 -7.32 0.94 15.87
CA PRO A 217 -6.35 0.76 16.96
C PRO A 217 -4.88 0.86 16.53
N CYS A 218 -4.60 0.54 15.26
CA CYS A 218 -3.26 0.67 14.71
C CYS A 218 -2.85 2.12 14.40
N SER A 219 -3.78 3.07 14.44
CA SER A 219 -3.54 4.48 14.08
C SER A 219 -2.42 5.14 14.85
N PHE A 220 -2.32 4.88 16.16
CA PHE A 220 -1.35 5.54 17.01
C PHE A 220 0.08 5.12 16.63
N TRP A 221 0.37 3.83 16.70
CA TRP A 221 1.72 3.33 16.45
C TRP A 221 2.14 3.50 14.99
N MET A 222 1.21 3.37 14.04
CA MET A 222 1.53 3.59 12.63
C MET A 222 1.89 5.03 12.36
N LEU A 223 1.21 5.99 12.99
CA LEU A 223 1.54 7.40 12.79
C LEU A 223 2.90 7.76 13.37
N ASP A 224 3.27 7.19 14.52
CA ASP A 224 4.60 7.39 15.11
C ASP A 224 5.70 6.91 14.15
N LEU A 225 5.53 5.73 13.55
CA LEU A 225 6.47 5.20 12.54
C LEU A 225 6.49 6.03 11.25
N ILE A 226 5.33 6.53 10.81
CA ILE A 226 5.23 7.43 9.65
C ILE A 226 6.07 8.69 9.90
N ARG A 227 5.88 9.32 11.07
CA ARG A 227 6.60 10.53 11.46
C ARG A 227 8.09 10.27 11.56
N GLU A 228 8.49 9.18 12.22
CA GLU A 228 9.90 8.79 12.30
C GLU A 228 10.54 8.65 10.91
N GLY A 229 9.87 7.96 9.98
CA GLY A 229 10.35 7.77 8.62
C GLY A 229 10.49 9.07 7.82
N VAL A 230 9.56 10.02 8.01
CA VAL A 230 9.63 11.35 7.37
C VAL A 230 10.68 12.23 8.03
N ASP A 231 10.73 12.29 9.36
CA ASP A 231 11.71 13.07 10.12
C ASP A 231 13.15 12.62 9.81
N ASN A 232 13.37 11.31 9.63
CA ASN A 232 14.68 10.79 9.20
C ASN A 232 15.10 11.34 7.82
N ARG A 233 14.17 11.46 6.88
CA ARG A 233 14.41 12.03 5.55
C ARG A 233 14.69 13.53 5.62
N CYS A 234 13.86 14.28 6.35
CA CYS A 234 14.04 15.73 6.52
C CYS A 234 15.38 16.05 7.19
N ARG A 235 15.74 15.33 8.27
CA ARG A 235 17.04 15.48 8.94
C ARG A 235 18.23 15.20 8.02
N ALA A 236 18.10 14.25 7.09
CA ALA A 236 19.15 13.98 6.11
C ALA A 236 19.33 15.17 5.14
N ILE A 237 18.25 15.77 4.66
CA ILE A 237 18.30 16.98 3.82
C ILE A 237 18.96 18.12 4.60
N GLU A 238 18.48 18.41 5.81
CA GLU A 238 19.00 19.49 6.66
C GLU A 238 20.49 19.31 6.93
N LYS A 239 20.92 18.13 7.38
CA LYS A 239 22.31 17.84 7.72
C LYS A 239 23.28 18.14 6.57
N HIS A 240 22.90 17.81 5.35
CA HIS A 240 23.78 17.90 4.19
C HIS A 240 23.67 19.23 3.42
N ILE A 241 22.58 19.99 3.60
CA ILE A 241 22.34 21.27 2.91
C ILE A 241 22.51 22.50 3.83
N THR A 242 22.07 22.46 5.09
CA THR A 242 22.01 23.67 5.96
C THR A 242 23.27 23.97 6.77
N HIS A 243 24.20 23.03 6.91
CA HIS A 243 25.46 23.26 7.64
C HIS A 243 26.58 23.88 6.77
N HIS A 244 26.22 24.52 5.66
CA HIS A 244 27.13 24.92 4.58
C HIS A 244 26.70 26.21 3.90
#